data_AF-A0A8S4RHF6-F1
#
_entry.id   AF-A0A8S4RHF6-F1
#
_cell.length_a   1.000
_cell.length_b   1.000
_cell.length_c   1.000
_cell.angle_alpha   90.00
_cell.angle_beta   90.00
_cell.angle_gamma   90.00
#
_symmetry.space_group_name_H-M   'P 1'
#
loop_
_entity.id
_entity.type
_entity.pdbx_description
1 polymer ?
#
loop_
_entity_poly.entity_id
_entity_poly.type
_entity_poly.pdbx_seq_one_letter_code
_entity_poly.pdbx_strand_id
1 'polypeptide(L)' 'MGRALVWDATCVDTLAASHLPSTSQKAAAAAESAQMLKRRKYSVICNDYVFAALAFETLGPLVFGHEKFY' A
#
# COMPACT_ATOMS: atom_id res chain seq x y z
N MET A 1 24.67 7.45 15.96
CA MET A 1 24.04 6.13 16.24
C MET A 1 23.02 5.85 15.16
N GLY A 2 23.08 4.67 14.52
CA GLY A 2 22.10 4.27 13.50
C GLY A 2 20.82 3.75 14.14
N ARG A 3 19.68 3.90 13.45
CA ARG A 3 18.40 3.27 13.82
C ARG A 3 18.07 2.19 12.80
N ALA A 4 17.47 1.09 13.25
CA ALA A 4 17.03 0.03 12.34
C ALA A 4 15.88 0.54 11.44
N LEU A 5 15.92 0.16 10.17
CA LEU A 5 14.87 0.41 9.20
C LEU A 5 13.86 -0.75 9.24
N VAL A 6 12.60 -0.42 9.46
CA VAL A 6 11.46 -1.35 9.35
C VAL A 6 10.60 -0.87 8.19
N TRP A 7 10.13 -1.81 7.37
CA TRP A 7 9.32 -1.48 6.20
C TRP A 7 8.15 -2.45 6.06
N ASP A 8 7.07 -1.95 5.48
CA ASP A 8 5.88 -2.72 5.14
C ASP A 8 5.38 -2.23 3.77
N ALA A 9 4.89 -3.15 2.94
CA ALA A 9 4.44 -2.89 1.59
C ALA A 9 2.96 -3.25 1.44
N THR A 10 2.23 -2.44 0.69
CA THR A 10 0.83 -2.70 0.34
C THR A 10 0.58 -2.40 -1.12
N CYS A 11 -0.25 -3.20 -1.76
CA CYS A 11 -0.75 -2.95 -3.11
C CYS A 11 -2.28 -2.86 -3.03
N VAL A 12 -2.86 -1.81 -3.62
CA VAL A 12 -4.31 -1.58 -3.67
C VAL A 12 -4.79 -1.50 -5.11
N ASP A 13 -6.07 -1.72 -5.32
CA ASP A 13 -6.66 -1.68 -6.66
C ASP A 13 -7.27 -0.29 -6.93
N THR A 14 -6.79 0.37 -7.99
CA THR A 14 -7.27 1.69 -8.44
C THR A 14 -8.76 1.65 -8.80
N LEU A 15 -9.24 0.52 -9.31
CA LEU A 15 -10.62 0.33 -9.80
C LEU A 15 -11.56 -0.25 -8.73
N ALA A 16 -11.06 -0.54 -7.53
CA ALA A 16 -11.93 -0.96 -6.43
C ALA A 16 -13.00 0.11 -6.15
N ALA A 17 -14.25 -0.32 -5.98
CA ALA A 17 -15.39 0.59 -5.82
C ALA A 17 -15.23 1.60 -4.66
N SER A 18 -14.56 1.19 -3.58
CA SER A 18 -14.24 2.05 -2.43
C SER A 18 -13.20 3.14 -2.72
N HIS A 19 -12.40 2.99 -3.78
CA HIS A 19 -11.34 3.91 -4.16
C HIS A 19 -11.74 4.83 -5.33
N LEU A 20 -12.71 4.40 -6.16
CA LEU A 20 -13.20 5.13 -7.35
C LEU A 20 -13.50 6.61 -7.13
N PRO A 21 -14.17 7.05 -6.03
CA PRO A 21 -14.42 8.47 -5.83
C PRO A 21 -13.14 9.31 -5.82
N SER A 22 -12.05 8.78 -5.27
CA SER A 22 -10.76 9.46 -5.23
C SER A 22 -9.88 9.19 -6.46
N THR A 23 -9.83 7.94 -6.94
CA THR A 23 -8.93 7.53 -8.03
C THR A 23 -9.38 8.02 -9.39
N SER A 24 -10.68 8.27 -9.58
CA SER A 24 -11.20 8.92 -10.79
C SER A 24 -10.75 10.37 -10.95
N GLN A 25 -10.40 11.04 -9.86
CA GLN A 25 -10.00 12.45 -9.85
C GLN A 25 -8.49 12.63 -9.79
N LYS A 26 -7.77 11.68 -9.19
CA LYS A 26 -6.33 11.78 -8.95
C LYS A 26 -5.67 10.40 -9.06
N ALA A 27 -4.68 10.31 -9.95
CA ALA A 27 -3.80 9.15 -10.02
C ALA A 27 -3.04 8.95 -8.69
N ALA A 28 -2.72 7.71 -8.34
CA ALA A 28 -2.07 7.33 -7.07
C ALA A 28 -2.92 7.57 -5.81
N ALA A 29 -4.19 8.01 -5.92
CA ALA A 29 -5.00 8.33 -4.74
C ALA A 29 -5.23 7.13 -3.81
N ALA A 30 -5.38 5.92 -4.35
CA ALA A 30 -5.55 4.72 -3.54
C ALA A 30 -4.23 4.37 -2.84
N ALA A 31 -3.11 4.39 -3.58
CA ALA A 31 -1.79 4.15 -3.01
C ALA A 31 -1.43 5.13 -1.89
N GLU A 32 -1.64 6.44 -2.09
CA GLU A 32 -1.39 7.47 -1.08
C GLU A 32 -2.21 7.24 0.20
N SER A 33 -3.49 6.90 0.03
CA SER A 33 -4.37 6.59 1.16
C SER A 33 -3.88 5.36 1.94
N ALA A 34 -3.51 4.29 1.23
CA ALA A 34 -2.97 3.07 1.82
C ALA A 34 -1.64 3.33 2.56
N GLN A 35 -0.76 4.17 2.01
CA GLN A 35 0.47 4.60 2.68
C GLN A 35 0.17 5.33 3.99
N MET A 36 -0.78 6.26 3.98
CA MET A 36 -1.17 6.98 5.20
C MET A 36 -1.73 6.04 6.27
N LEU A 37 -2.53 5.04 5.87
CA LEU A 37 -3.05 4.03 6.80
C LEU A 37 -1.93 3.21 7.43
N LYS A 38 -0.93 2.77 6.65
CA LYS A 38 0.26 2.07 7.18
C LYS A 38 1.04 2.95 8.16
N ARG A 39 1.30 4.22 7.82
CA ARG A 39 1.98 5.16 8.73
C ARG A 39 1.22 5.35 10.05
N ARG A 40 -0.12 5.44 10.00
CA ARG A 40 -0.96 5.56 11.20
C ARG A 40 -0.90 4.28 12.03
N LYS A 41 -1.02 3.10 11.40
CA LYS A 41 -0.97 1.78 12.06
C LYS A 41 0.33 1.58 12.84
N TYR A 42 1.46 1.97 12.26
CA TYR A 42 2.79 1.76 12.86
C TYR A 42 3.37 3.01 13.53
N SER A 43 2.52 3.99 13.88
CA SER A 43 2.97 5.24 14.51
C SER A 43 3.75 5.02 15.82
N VAL A 44 3.41 3.97 16.58
CA VAL A 44 4.07 3.64 17.85
C VAL A 44 5.52 3.20 17.68
N ILE A 45 5.84 2.44 16.62
CA ILE A 45 7.19 1.92 16.41
C ILE A 45 8.14 2.96 15.78
N CYS A 46 7.60 4.09 15.28
CA CYS A 46 8.41 5.18 14.74
C CYS A 46 9.28 5.89 15.79
N ASN A 47 9.02 5.65 17.08
CA ASN A 47 9.85 6.17 18.17
C ASN A 47 11.23 5.50 18.18
N ASP A 48 11.25 4.18 17.98
CA ASP A 48 12.46 3.36 18.11
C ASP A 48 13.10 3.04 16.73
N TYR A 49 12.28 3.03 15.68
CA TYR A 49 12.68 2.61 14.33
C TYR A 49 12.46 3.71 13.30
N VAL A 50 13.22 3.64 12.20
CA VAL A 50 12.84 4.35 10.96
C VAL A 50 11.83 3.48 10.25
N PHE A 51 10.60 3.98 10.06
CA PHE A 51 9.55 3.23 9.37
C PHE A 51 9.31 3.73 7.94
N ALA A 52 9.38 2.81 6.97
CA ALA A 52 9.08 3.06 5.57
C ALA A 52 7.78 2.33 5.15
N ALA A 53 6.72 3.10 4.92
CA ALA A 53 5.48 2.60 4.33
C ALA A 53 5.54 2.71 2.81
N LEU A 54 5.56 1.58 2.11
CA LEU A 54 5.51 1.52 0.66
C LEU A 54 4.10 1.18 0.21
N ALA A 55 3.55 1.97 -0.70
CA ALA A 55 2.23 1.71 -1.27
C ALA A 55 2.27 1.80 -2.79
N PHE A 56 1.59 0.85 -3.42
CA PHE A 56 1.43 0.73 -4.86
C PHE A 56 -0.05 0.65 -5.18
N GLU A 57 -0.44 1.06 -6.38
CA GLU A 57 -1.75 0.75 -6.92
C GLU A 57 -1.64 0.03 -8.26
N THR A 58 -2.57 -0.89 -8.50
CA THR A 58 -2.73 -1.60 -9.75
C THR A 58 -3.99 -1.13 -10.45
N LEU A 59 -3.92 -0.97 -11.77
CA LEU A 59 -5.08 -0.77 -12.63
C LEU A 59 -5.60 -2.09 -13.20
N GLY A 60 -4.74 -3.11 -13.24
CA GLY A 60 -5.02 -4.40 -13.85
C GLY A 60 -5.33 -5.51 -12.84
N PRO A 61 -5.75 -6.69 -13.32
CA PRO A 61 -6.12 -7.81 -12.46
C PRO A 61 -4.93 -8.29 -11.62
N LEU A 62 -5.19 -8.53 -10.33
CA LEU A 62 -4.28 -9.26 -9.44
C LEU A 62 -4.60 -10.75 -9.57
N VAL A 63 -3.69 -11.51 -10.15
CA VAL A 63 -3.78 -12.97 -10.24
C VAL A 63 -2.87 -13.58 -9.18
N PHE A 64 -3.43 -14.39 -8.29
CA PHE A 64 -2.67 -15.21 -7.36
C PHE A 64 -3.01 -16.68 -7.59
N GLY A 65 -1.99 -17.51 -7.78
CA GLY A 65 -2.14 -18.96 -7.95
C GLY A 65 -2.73 -19.36 -9.31
N HIS A 66 -1.91 -19.36 -10.36
CA HIS A 66 -2.23 -20.09 -11.58
C HIS A 66 -1.51 -21.45 -11.57
N GLU A 67 -1.98 -22.41 -10.78
CA GLU A 67 -1.68 -23.81 -11.08
C GLU A 67 -2.41 -24.14 -12.38
N LYS A 68 -1.65 -24.25 -13.47
CA LYS A 68 -2.13 -24.77 -14.74
C LYS A 68 -2.45 -26.26 -14.50
N PHE A 69 -3.70 -26.61 -14.21
CA PHE A 69 -4.16 -27.98 -14.41
C PHE A 69 -4.35 -28.17 -15.92
N TYR A 70 -3.30 -28.63 -16.59
CA TYR A 70 -3.39 -29.32 -17.88
C TYR A 70 -3.20 -30.81 -17.63
#